data_AF-A0A660QA93-F1
#
_entry.id   AF-A0A660QA93-F1
#
_cell.length_a   1.000
_cell.length_b   1.000
_cell.length_c   1.000
_cell.angle_alpha   90.00
_cell.angle_beta   90.00
_cell.angle_gamma   90.00
#
_symmetry.space_group_name_H-M   'P 1'
#
loop_
_entity.id
_entity.type
_entity.pdbx_description
1 polymer ?
#
loop_
_entity_poly.entity_id
_entity_poly.type
_entity_poly.pdbx_seq_one_letter_code
_entity_poly.pdbx_strand_id
1 'polypeptide(L)'
;ARFRRNILGATDASKADPESFRGRLYAAYGTALEFPGRDNFVHGSAGPLEGLVERTIHEPDFDMAANPVGRYLMGRGIDLERFKIWKSGQPIAQLGRLFDATEEKDTADALDLLNGILF
;
A
#
# COMPACT_ATOMS: atom_id res chain seq x y z
N ALA A 1 -2.07 -9.73 0.72
CA ALA A 1 -2.45 -10.09 2.11
C ALA A 1 -1.35 -10.70 3.01
N ARG A 2 -0.65 -11.76 2.57
CA ARG A 2 0.22 -12.57 3.45
C ARG A 2 1.36 -11.78 4.10
N PHE A 3 1.94 -10.80 3.39
CA PHE A 3 3.02 -9.97 3.92
C PHE A 3 2.58 -9.15 5.15
N ARG A 4 1.51 -8.34 5.04
CA ARG A 4 1.03 -7.51 6.16
C ARG A 4 0.64 -8.35 7.37
N ARG A 5 -0.08 -9.46 7.16
CA ARG A 5 -0.56 -10.29 8.26
C ARG A 5 0.56 -11.09 8.93
N ASN A 6 1.42 -11.74 8.16
CA ASN A 6 2.36 -12.73 8.69
C ASN A 6 3.76 -12.16 8.93
N ILE A 7 4.17 -11.16 8.14
CA ILE A 7 5.51 -10.57 8.25
C ILE A 7 5.45 -9.30 9.09
N LEU A 8 4.57 -8.35 8.75
CA LEU A 8 4.43 -7.14 9.57
C LEU A 8 3.72 -7.43 10.89
N GLY A 9 2.64 -8.21 10.86
CA GLY A 9 1.79 -8.45 12.02
C GLY A 9 0.60 -7.49 12.07
N ALA A 10 -0.33 -7.75 12.99
CA ALA A 10 -1.54 -6.94 13.16
C ALA A 10 -1.24 -5.44 13.30
N THR A 11 -2.13 -4.59 12.80
CA THR A 11 -1.99 -3.12 12.89
C THR A 11 -1.93 -2.66 14.35
N ASP A 12 -2.68 -3.29 15.24
CA ASP A 12 -2.49 -3.14 16.68
C ASP A 12 -1.33 -4.04 17.11
N ALA A 13 -0.18 -3.43 17.38
CA ALA A 13 1.05 -4.16 17.70
C ALA A 13 0.92 -5.00 18.99
N SER A 14 0.02 -4.63 19.90
CA SER A 14 -0.29 -5.41 21.11
C SER A 14 -1.02 -6.73 20.82
N LYS A 15 -1.59 -6.85 19.61
CA LYS A 15 -2.32 -8.03 19.12
C LYS A 15 -1.57 -8.73 17.98
N ALA A 16 -0.36 -8.28 17.65
CA ALA A 16 0.43 -8.89 16.59
C ALA A 16 0.98 -10.26 17.05
N ASP A 17 1.16 -11.17 16.08
CA ASP A 17 1.85 -12.44 16.34
C ASP A 17 3.25 -12.13 16.91
N PRO A 18 3.69 -12.73 18.03
CA PRO A 18 4.98 -12.45 18.65
C PRO A 18 6.18 -12.65 17.71
N GLU A 19 6.05 -13.50 16.69
CA GLU A 19 7.10 -13.75 15.70
C GLU A 19 7.10 -12.76 14.53
N SER A 20 6.02 -12.00 14.34
CA SER A 20 5.93 -10.95 13.34
C SER A 20 6.80 -9.73 13.71
N PHE A 21 7.10 -8.87 12.74
CA PHE A 21 7.93 -7.69 12.93
C PHE A 21 7.37 -6.77 14.03
N ARG A 22 6.08 -6.43 13.97
CA ARG A 22 5.41 -5.61 15.00
C ARG A 22 5.35 -6.31 16.35
N GLY A 23 5.13 -7.63 16.38
CA GLY A 23 5.09 -8.40 17.64
C GLY A 23 6.45 -8.40 18.36
N ARG A 24 7.53 -8.63 17.61
CA ARG A 24 8.90 -8.57 18.14
C ARG A 24 9.26 -7.18 18.66
N LEU A 25 8.90 -6.12 17.92
CA LEU A 25 9.14 -4.74 18.37
C LEU A 25 8.25 -4.36 19.55
N TYR A 26 7.00 -4.82 19.61
CA TYR A 26 6.12 -4.59 20.75
C TYR A 26 6.64 -5.28 22.02
N ALA A 27 7.19 -6.49 21.91
CA ALA A 27 7.82 -7.16 23.04
C ALA A 27 9.04 -6.38 23.58
N ALA A 28 9.80 -5.73 22.70
CA ALA A 28 10.99 -4.97 23.09
C ALA A 28 10.68 -3.54 23.58
N TYR A 29 9.68 -2.88 23.00
CA TYR A 29 9.46 -1.43 23.15
C TYR A 29 8.01 -1.05 23.52
N GLY A 30 7.11 -2.01 23.66
CA GLY A 30 5.66 -1.77 23.79
C GLY A 30 5.24 -0.98 25.01
N THR A 31 6.03 -1.00 26.09
CA THR A 31 5.76 -0.18 27.29
C THR A 31 5.92 1.32 27.07
N ALA A 32 6.59 1.72 25.99
CA ALA A 32 6.74 3.12 25.59
C ALA A 32 5.64 3.60 24.63
N LEU A 33 4.77 2.71 24.14
CA LEU A 33 3.70 3.07 23.22
C LEU A 33 2.44 3.48 23.98
N GLU A 34 1.93 4.67 23.70
CA GLU A 34 0.63 5.13 24.22
C GLU A 34 -0.53 4.51 23.42
N PHE A 35 -0.39 4.43 22.10
CA PHE A 35 -1.44 3.92 21.21
C PHE A 35 -0.91 2.84 20.25
N PRO A 36 -0.82 1.56 20.66
CA PRO A 36 -0.23 0.50 19.84
C PRO A 36 -0.96 0.20 18.52
N GLY A 37 -2.19 0.71 18.34
CA GLY A 37 -2.92 0.68 17.07
C GLY A 37 -2.51 1.76 16.06
N ARG A 38 -1.82 2.81 16.50
CA ARG A 38 -1.34 3.94 15.68
C ARG A 38 0.18 3.98 15.65
N ASP A 39 0.82 3.82 16.80
CA ASP A 39 2.27 3.86 16.99
C ASP A 39 2.90 2.48 16.75
N ASN A 40 2.53 1.82 15.67
CA ASN A 40 2.83 0.40 15.41
C ASN A 40 4.14 0.18 14.64
N PHE A 41 5.11 1.07 14.84
CA PHE A 41 6.49 1.05 14.34
C PHE A 41 6.68 1.20 12.82
N VAL A 42 5.85 0.55 12.00
CA VAL A 42 6.06 0.48 10.56
C VAL A 42 4.74 0.52 9.82
N HIS A 43 4.73 1.26 8.73
CA HIS A 43 3.65 1.25 7.75
C HIS A 43 3.96 0.26 6.62
N GLY A 44 2.93 -0.34 6.05
CA GLY A 44 3.04 -1.15 4.85
C GLY A 44 1.75 -1.08 4.07
N SER A 45 1.86 -0.73 2.78
CA SER A 45 0.73 -0.53 1.89
C SER A 45 -0.19 -1.75 1.87
N ALA A 46 -1.49 -1.49 1.92
CA ALA A 46 -2.57 -2.48 2.01
C ALA A 46 -2.77 -3.28 0.72
N GLY A 47 -2.36 -2.74 -0.42
CA GLY A 47 -2.47 -3.42 -1.71
C GLY A 47 -1.54 -2.86 -2.79
N PRO A 48 -1.55 -3.47 -4.00
CA PRO A 48 -0.64 -3.13 -5.09
C PRO A 48 -0.77 -1.68 -5.57
N LEU A 49 -1.99 -1.14 -5.62
CA LEU A 49 -2.22 0.24 -6.07
C LEU A 49 -1.71 1.27 -5.06
N GLU A 50 -2.00 1.06 -3.77
CA GLU A 50 -1.47 1.92 -2.72
C GLU A 50 0.06 1.85 -2.68
N GLY A 51 0.63 0.65 -2.85
CA GLY A 51 2.08 0.46 -2.95
C GLY A 51 2.70 1.18 -4.14
N LEU A 52 2.01 1.28 -5.29
CA LEU A 52 2.44 2.16 -6.38
C LEU A 52 2.41 3.62 -5.93
N VAL A 53 1.29 4.10 -5.41
CA VAL A 53 1.11 5.50 -5.01
C VAL A 53 2.15 5.94 -3.98
N GLU A 54 2.38 5.17 -2.94
CA GLU A 54 3.38 5.49 -1.90
C GLU A 54 4.78 5.58 -2.47
N ARG A 55 5.17 4.65 -3.35
CA ARG A 55 6.48 4.71 -4.02
C ARG A 55 6.61 5.97 -4.88
N THR A 56 5.56 6.37 -5.61
CA THR A 56 5.58 7.63 -6.40
C THR A 56 5.72 8.90 -5.56
N ILE A 57 5.42 8.83 -4.25
CA ILE A 57 5.51 9.93 -3.29
C ILE A 57 6.87 9.91 -2.56
N HIS A 58 7.33 8.73 -2.14
CA HIS A 58 8.49 8.60 -1.26
C HIS A 58 9.81 8.32 -1.99
N GLU A 59 9.77 7.85 -3.24
CA GLU A 59 10.96 7.60 -4.05
C GLU A 59 11.11 8.71 -5.11
N PRO A 60 12.14 9.59 -5.00
CA PRO A 60 12.31 10.72 -5.93
C PRO A 60 12.53 10.27 -7.37
N ASP A 61 13.25 9.15 -7.55
CA ASP A 61 13.61 8.58 -8.86
C ASP A 61 12.77 7.33 -9.17
N PHE A 62 11.51 7.30 -8.73
CA PHE A 62 10.63 6.16 -8.93
C PHE A 62 10.45 5.82 -10.42
N ASP A 63 10.82 4.59 -10.79
CA ASP A 63 10.59 4.04 -12.12
C ASP A 63 9.33 3.15 -12.14
N MET A 64 8.37 3.55 -12.96
CA MET A 64 7.14 2.78 -13.21
C MET A 64 7.44 1.37 -13.75
N ALA A 65 8.51 1.19 -14.54
CA ALA A 65 8.88 -0.11 -15.09
C ALA A 65 9.39 -1.10 -14.01
N ALA A 66 9.88 -0.60 -12.88
CA ALA A 66 10.30 -1.42 -11.74
C ALA A 66 9.12 -1.87 -10.85
N ASN A 67 7.88 -1.47 -11.16
CA ASN A 67 6.68 -1.81 -10.42
C ASN A 67 5.69 -2.60 -11.30
N PRO A 68 5.11 -3.73 -10.85
CA PRO A 68 4.13 -4.48 -11.64
C PRO A 68 2.90 -3.67 -12.08
N VAL A 69 2.34 -2.83 -11.19
CA VAL A 69 1.20 -1.96 -11.52
C VAL A 69 1.66 -0.82 -12.44
N GLY A 70 2.86 -0.27 -12.19
CA GLY A 70 3.45 0.74 -13.05
C GLY A 70 3.64 0.25 -14.50
N ARG A 71 4.21 -0.95 -14.69
CA ARG A 71 4.34 -1.60 -16.01
C ARG A 71 3.01 -1.78 -16.71
N TYR A 72 1.99 -2.23 -15.98
CA TYR A 72 0.65 -2.38 -16.52
C TYR A 72 0.07 -1.04 -17.01
N LEU A 73 0.21 0.03 -16.24
CA LEU A 73 -0.24 1.38 -16.61
C LEU A 73 0.53 1.91 -17.84
N MET A 74 1.85 1.71 -17.89
CA MET A 74 2.67 2.07 -19.05
C MET A 74 2.22 1.33 -20.32
N GLY A 75 1.87 0.04 -20.21
CA GLY A 75 1.29 -0.74 -21.31
C GLY A 75 -0.05 -0.18 -21.83
N ARG A 76 -0.72 0.66 -21.04
CA ARG A 76 -1.94 1.39 -21.39
C ARG A 76 -1.67 2.83 -21.84
N GLY A 77 -0.42 3.21 -22.04
CA GLY A 77 -0.02 4.58 -22.42
C GLY A 77 -0.14 5.59 -21.28
N ILE A 78 -0.10 5.12 -20.03
CA ILE A 78 -0.14 5.97 -18.83
C ILE A 78 1.25 5.99 -18.20
N ASP A 79 1.97 7.09 -18.42
CA ASP A 79 3.25 7.34 -17.75
C ASP A 79 3.06 7.90 -16.33
N LEU A 80 4.18 8.14 -15.63
CA LEU A 80 4.17 8.62 -14.26
C LEU A 80 3.51 10.00 -14.12
N GLU A 81 3.75 10.92 -15.06
CA GLU A 81 3.20 12.27 -15.03
C GLU A 81 1.67 12.22 -15.17
N ARG A 82 1.18 11.49 -16.17
CA ARG A 82 -0.25 11.31 -16.40
C ARG A 82 -0.93 10.64 -15.22
N PHE A 83 -0.32 9.61 -14.62
CA PHE A 83 -0.85 8.98 -13.41
C PHE A 83 -0.94 9.96 -12.22
N LYS A 84 0.09 10.79 -12.01
CA LYS A 84 0.10 11.81 -10.94
C LYS A 84 -0.98 12.88 -11.14
N ILE A 85 -1.18 13.33 -12.39
CA ILE A 85 -2.25 14.28 -12.74
C ILE A 85 -3.62 13.65 -12.49
N TRP A 86 -3.84 12.44 -13.00
CA TRP A 86 -5.08 11.70 -12.78
C TRP A 86 -5.40 11.56 -11.28
N LYS A 87 -4.42 11.11 -10.49
CA LYS A 87 -4.60 10.88 -9.05
C LYS A 87 -4.96 12.18 -8.31
N SER A 88 -4.30 13.28 -8.65
CA SER A 88 -4.55 14.60 -8.06
C SER A 88 -5.92 15.15 -8.44
N GLY A 89 -6.47 14.74 -9.58
CA GLY A 89 -7.81 15.10 -10.03
C GLY A 89 -8.95 14.26 -9.45
N GLN A 90 -8.67 13.17 -8.73
CA GLN A 90 -9.71 12.31 -8.16
C GLN A 90 -10.25 12.85 -6.82
N PRO A 91 -11.57 12.75 -6.57
CA PRO A 91 -12.12 12.96 -5.23
C PRO A 91 -11.53 11.97 -4.22
N ILE A 92 -11.24 12.43 -3.00
CA ILE A 92 -10.71 11.59 -1.91
C ILE A 92 -11.58 10.35 -1.69
N ALA A 93 -12.91 10.51 -1.69
CA ALA A 93 -13.84 9.39 -1.49
C ALA A 93 -13.77 8.34 -2.63
N GLN A 94 -13.43 8.75 -3.86
CA GLN A 94 -13.29 7.83 -4.98
C GLN A 94 -11.96 7.08 -4.92
N LEU A 95 -10.87 7.77 -4.56
CA LEU A 95 -9.59 7.12 -4.30
C LEU A 95 -9.69 6.13 -3.15
N GLY A 96 -10.37 6.50 -2.05
CA GLY A 96 -10.62 5.61 -0.91
C GLY A 96 -11.30 4.31 -1.35
N ARG A 97 -12.42 4.41 -2.09
CA ARG A 97 -13.11 3.21 -2.62
C ARG A 97 -12.22 2.36 -3.53
N LEU A 98 -11.34 2.97 -4.31
CA LEU A 98 -10.43 2.23 -5.19
C LEU A 98 -9.31 1.54 -4.39
N PHE A 99 -8.79 2.18 -3.35
CA PHE A 99 -7.85 1.54 -2.41
C PHE A 99 -8.53 0.40 -1.67
N ASP A 100 -9.73 0.59 -1.13
CA ASP A 100 -10.50 -0.49 -0.49
C ASP A 100 -10.75 -1.65 -1.45
N ALA A 101 -11.08 -1.35 -2.72
CA ALA A 101 -11.30 -2.37 -3.73
C ALA A 101 -10.02 -3.14 -4.08
N THR A 102 -8.84 -2.54 -3.94
CA THR A 102 -7.53 -3.16 -4.26
C THR A 102 -6.76 -3.64 -3.03
N GLU A 103 -7.27 -3.41 -1.83
CA GLU A 103 -6.69 -3.84 -0.56
C GLU A 103 -6.68 -5.37 -0.45
N GLU A 104 -5.61 -5.90 0.15
CA GLU A 104 -5.38 -7.32 0.44
C GLU A 104 -5.37 -8.24 -0.79
N LYS A 105 -5.50 -7.69 -2.00
CA LYS A 105 -5.42 -8.40 -3.28
C LYS A 105 -3.99 -8.58 -3.74
N ASP A 106 -3.76 -9.65 -4.50
CA ASP A 106 -2.52 -9.79 -5.25
C ASP A 106 -2.57 -8.92 -6.51
N THR A 107 -1.41 -8.73 -7.15
CA THR A 107 -1.29 -7.82 -8.29
C THR A 107 -2.28 -8.14 -9.40
N ALA A 108 -2.44 -9.41 -9.79
CA ALA A 108 -3.32 -9.79 -10.89
C ALA A 108 -4.77 -9.34 -10.67
N ASP A 109 -5.34 -9.65 -9.50
CA ASP A 109 -6.71 -9.25 -9.14
C ASP A 109 -6.87 -7.73 -9.10
N ALA A 110 -5.84 -7.01 -8.63
CA ALA A 110 -5.87 -5.56 -8.64
C ALA A 110 -5.88 -5.01 -10.07
N LEU A 111 -5.09 -5.57 -11.00
CA LEU A 111 -5.07 -5.12 -12.40
C LEU A 111 -6.43 -5.32 -13.08
N ASP A 112 -7.15 -6.40 -12.77
CA ASP A 112 -8.49 -6.63 -13.29
C ASP A 112 -9.47 -5.53 -12.90
N LEU A 113 -9.38 -5.02 -11.67
CA LEU A 113 -10.18 -3.88 -11.22
C LEU A 113 -9.78 -2.58 -11.92
N LEU A 114 -8.48 -2.40 -12.20
CA LEU A 114 -7.97 -1.22 -12.87
C LEU A 114 -8.34 -1.17 -14.37
N ASN A 115 -8.67 -2.30 -15.00
CA ASN A 115 -9.09 -2.34 -16.41
C ASN A 115 -10.27 -1.39 -16.71
N GLY A 116 -11.23 -1.29 -15.78
CA GLY A 116 -12.41 -0.44 -15.92
C GLY A 116 -12.18 1.04 -15.61
N ILE A 117 -10.98 1.41 -15.17
CA ILE A 117 -10.67 2.79 -14.76
C ILE A 117 -10.06 3.55 -15.93
N LEU A 118 -10.57 4.74 -16.19
CA LEU A 118 -9.96 5.70 -17.11
C LEU A 118 -8.92 6.53 -16.35
N PHE A 119 -7.66 6.44 -16.78
CA PHE A 119 -6.50 7.16 -16.25
C PHE A 119 -6.12 8.36 -17.12
#